data_AF-A0A5R8LWV3-F1
#
_entry.id   AF-A0A5R8LWV3-F1
#
_cell.length_a   1.000
_cell.length_b   1.000
_cell.length_c   1.000
_cell.angle_alpha   90.00
_cell.angle_beta   90.00
_cell.angle_gamma   90.00
#
_symmetry.space_group_name_H-M   'P 1'
#
loop_
_entity.id
_entity.type
_entity.pdbx_description
1 polymer ?
#
loop_
_entity_poly.entity_id
_entity_poly.type
_entity_poly.pdbx_seq_one_letter_code
_entity_poly.pdbx_strand_id
1 'polypeptide(L)'
;MLSKDKVISAIEKLSIELNRYHKNSEIARFVSQELETLKKSNGIAFPNKLQYFFNNAPVIKLSDSISFNEAEKEVWNCVFEYKQLGNYNWIASE
;
A
#
# COMPACT_ATOMS: atom_id res chain seq x y z
N MET A 1 7.36 13.51 11.20
CA MET A 1 7.79 13.34 9.79
C MET A 1 7.41 11.95 9.34
N LEU A 2 6.65 11.84 8.25
CA LEU A 2 6.19 10.57 7.72
C LEU A 2 7.28 10.03 6.79
N SER A 3 8.12 9.12 7.31
CA SER A 3 9.27 8.62 6.57
C SER A 3 8.84 7.56 5.54
N LYS A 4 9.40 7.65 4.34
CA LYS A 4 9.27 6.65 3.26
C LYS A 4 9.42 5.22 3.80
N ASP A 5 10.39 4.99 4.68
CA ASP A 5 10.66 3.68 5.29
C ASP A 5 9.48 3.12 6.11
N LYS A 6 8.71 3.97 6.79
CA LYS A 6 7.53 3.53 7.55
C LYS A 6 6.42 3.06 6.62
N VAL A 7 6.19 3.81 5.54
CA VAL A 7 5.20 3.45 4.51
C VAL A 7 5.59 2.16 3.81
N ILE A 8 6.85 2.04 3.38
CA ILE A 8 7.36 0.83 2.74
C ILE A 8 7.23 -0.37 3.70
N SER A 9 7.61 -0.20 4.96
CA SER A 9 7.50 -1.26 5.97
C SER A 9 6.04 -1.69 6.20
N ALA A 10 5.07 -0.76 6.16
CA ALA A 10 3.66 -1.08 6.30
C ALA A 10 3.12 -1.84 5.08
N ILE A 11 3.47 -1.41 3.86
CA ILE A 11 3.07 -2.10 2.61
C ILE A 11 3.76 -3.46 2.50
N GLU A 12 4.98 -3.60 3.01
CA GLU A 12 5.70 -4.87 3.08
C GLU A 12 5.00 -5.85 4.01
N LYS A 13 4.57 -5.41 5.19
CA LYS A 13 3.71 -6.23 6.07
C LYS A 13 2.42 -6.65 5.37
N LEU A 14 1.78 -5.73 4.65
CA LEU A 14 0.57 -6.06 3.89
C LEU A 14 0.84 -7.11 2.80
N SER A 15 1.93 -6.96 2.05
CA SER A 15 2.36 -7.93 1.05
C SER A 15 2.58 -9.32 1.67
N ILE A 16 3.25 -9.39 2.83
CA ILE A 16 3.51 -10.65 3.52
C ILE A 16 2.21 -11.32 3.96
N GLU A 17 1.30 -10.60 4.59
CA GLU A 17 0.02 -11.15 5.05
C GLU A 17 -0.84 -11.61 3.85
N LEU A 18 -0.95 -10.80 2.80
CA LEU A 18 -1.68 -11.17 1.58
C LEU A 18 -1.05 -12.37 0.88
N ASN A 19 0.27 -12.47 0.81
CA ASN A 19 0.93 -13.65 0.22
C ASN A 19 0.81 -14.90 1.09
N ARG A 20 0.62 -14.74 2.41
CA ARG A 20 0.45 -15.85 3.34
C ARG A 20 -0.91 -16.52 3.18
N TYR A 21 -1.98 -15.74 3.04
CA TYR A 21 -3.36 -16.25 2.97
C TYR A 21 -3.90 -16.31 1.54
N HIS A 22 -3.50 -15.36 0.69
CA HIS A 22 -4.02 -15.19 -0.68
C HIS A 22 -2.89 -15.14 -1.72
N LYS A 23 -1.89 -16.04 -1.64
CA LYS A 23 -0.72 -16.04 -2.55
C LYS A 23 -1.04 -15.99 -4.06
N ASN A 24 -2.22 -16.50 -4.44
CA ASN A 24 -2.67 -16.58 -5.83
C ASN A 24 -3.60 -15.44 -6.23
N SER A 25 -3.88 -14.51 -5.32
CA SER A 25 -4.77 -13.38 -5.56
C SER A 25 -4.09 -12.29 -6.37
N GLU A 26 -4.89 -11.57 -7.16
CA GLU A 26 -4.42 -10.44 -7.95
C GLU A 26 -3.90 -9.31 -7.05
N ILE A 27 -4.53 -9.08 -5.88
CA ILE A 27 -4.10 -8.06 -4.93
C ILE A 27 -2.72 -8.39 -4.35
N ALA A 28 -2.43 -9.67 -4.05
CA ALA A 28 -1.14 -10.04 -3.48
C ALA A 28 -0.02 -9.79 -4.50
N ARG A 29 -0.25 -10.12 -5.77
CA ARG A 29 0.68 -9.80 -6.87
C ARG A 29 0.83 -8.30 -7.06
N PHE A 30 -0.28 -7.56 -7.11
CA PHE A 30 -0.26 -6.11 -7.27
C PHE A 30 0.52 -5.42 -6.15
N VAL A 31 0.23 -5.76 -4.89
CA VAL A 31 0.90 -5.15 -3.73
C VAL A 31 2.40 -5.46 -3.74
N SER A 32 2.82 -6.68 -4.08
CA SER A 32 4.24 -7.02 -4.20
C SER A 32 4.94 -6.24 -5.32
N GLN A 33 4.32 -6.12 -6.50
CA GLN A 33 4.90 -5.36 -7.62
C GLN A 33 5.02 -3.87 -7.32
N GLU A 34 3.98 -3.28 -6.72
CA GLU A 34 3.99 -1.88 -6.33
C GLU A 34 4.98 -1.62 -5.19
N LEU A 35 5.15 -2.54 -4.24
CA LEU A 35 6.16 -2.45 -3.19
C LEU A 35 7.58 -2.36 -3.76
N GLU A 36 7.94 -3.22 -4.72
CA GLU A 36 9.24 -3.16 -5.38
C GLU A 36 9.44 -1.83 -6.12
N THR A 37 8.38 -1.35 -6.77
CA THR A 37 8.39 -0.06 -7.48
C THR A 37 8.56 1.10 -6.50
N LEU A 38 7.88 1.09 -5.36
CA LEU A 38 7.97 2.09 -4.30
C LEU A 38 9.35 2.09 -3.64
N LYS A 39 9.95 0.91 -3.41
CA LYS A 39 11.33 0.78 -2.91
C LYS A 39 12.32 1.48 -3.86
N LYS A 40 12.17 1.29 -5.17
CA LYS A 40 12.99 1.91 -6.24
C LYS A 40 12.67 3.39 -6.49
N SER A 41 11.49 3.87 -6.13
CA SER A 41 11.04 5.25 -6.38
C SER A 41 11.60 6.22 -5.34
N ASN A 42 12.22 7.32 -5.79
CA ASN A 42 12.78 8.37 -4.93
C ASN A 42 12.23 9.76 -5.30
N GLY A 43 12.29 10.71 -4.36
CA GLY A 43 11.79 12.08 -4.57
C GLY A 43 10.30 12.12 -4.90
N ILE A 44 9.90 12.94 -5.88
CA ILE A 44 8.51 13.17 -6.30
C ILE A 44 7.85 11.91 -6.91
N ALA A 45 8.64 10.95 -7.40
CA ALA A 45 8.10 9.71 -7.95
C ALA A 45 7.46 8.81 -6.87
N PHE A 46 7.97 8.86 -5.63
CA PHE A 46 7.44 8.07 -4.51
C PHE A 46 5.98 8.40 -4.16
N PRO A 47 5.61 9.68 -3.87
CA PRO A 47 4.23 10.02 -3.55
C PRO A 47 3.27 9.78 -4.72
N ASN A 48 3.69 10.02 -5.97
CA ASN A 48 2.89 9.71 -7.15
C ASN A 48 2.58 8.21 -7.28
N LYS A 49 3.60 7.35 -7.10
CA LYS A 49 3.41 5.89 -7.10
C LYS A 49 2.57 5.43 -5.92
N LEU A 50 2.73 6.06 -4.76
CA LEU A 50 1.92 5.70 -3.59
C LEU A 50 0.45 6.09 -3.79
N GLN A 51 0.16 7.24 -4.38
CA GLN A 51 -1.22 7.61 -4.74
C GLN A 51 -1.81 6.62 -5.75
N TYR A 52 -1.04 6.23 -6.77
CA TYR A 52 -1.46 5.20 -7.72
C TYR A 52 -1.80 3.88 -7.01
N PHE A 53 -0.95 3.42 -6.10
CA PHE A 53 -1.22 2.25 -5.27
C PHE A 53 -2.55 2.39 -4.52
N PHE A 54 -2.78 3.51 -3.83
CA PHE A 54 -3.99 3.71 -3.04
C PHE A 54 -5.28 3.86 -3.86
N ASN A 55 -5.17 4.19 -5.15
CA ASN A 55 -6.32 4.29 -6.04
C ASN A 55 -6.65 2.94 -6.69
N ASN A 56 -5.63 2.13 -7.01
CA ASN A 56 -5.81 0.86 -7.70
C ASN A 56 -5.98 -0.33 -6.73
N ALA A 57 -5.31 -0.33 -5.58
CA ALA A 57 -5.42 -1.41 -4.60
C ALA A 57 -6.88 -1.76 -4.20
N PRO A 58 -7.79 -0.80 -3.89
CA PRO A 58 -9.16 -1.15 -3.56
C PRO A 58 -9.95 -1.67 -4.77
N VAL A 59 -9.65 -1.19 -5.99
CA VAL A 59 -10.28 -1.65 -7.24
C VAL A 59 -9.90 -3.10 -7.53
N ILE A 60 -8.62 -3.43 -7.38
CA ILE A 60 -8.10 -4.80 -7.58
C ILE A 60 -8.68 -5.71 -6.51
N LYS A 61 -8.67 -5.29 -5.24
CA LYS A 61 -9.30 -6.05 -4.14
C LYS A 61 -10.78 -6.36 -4.41
N LEU A 62 -11.54 -5.41 -4.96
CA LEU A 62 -12.94 -5.62 -5.33
C LEU A 62 -13.07 -6.61 -6.50
N SER A 63 -12.16 -6.55 -7.46
CA SER A 63 -12.14 -7.44 -8.63
C SER A 63 -11.79 -8.89 -8.23
N ASP A 64 -10.85 -9.04 -7.30
CA ASP A 64 -10.37 -10.33 -6.78
C ASP A 64 -11.45 -11.10 -6.00
N SER A 65 -12.54 -10.44 -5.59
CA SER A 65 -13.64 -11.02 -4.80
C SER A 65 -13.19 -11.78 -3.53
N ILE A 66 -12.01 -11.44 -3.00
CA ILE A 66 -11.45 -12.06 -1.79
C ILE A 66 -11.94 -11.37 -0.53
N SER A 67 -12.15 -12.16 0.51
CA SER A 67 -12.48 -11.66 1.84
C SER A 67 -11.22 -11.58 2.70
N PHE A 68 -10.86 -10.38 3.11
CA PHE A 68 -9.77 -10.18 4.07
C PHE A 68 -10.18 -10.67 5.46
N ASN A 69 -9.25 -11.34 6.12
CA ASN A 69 -9.34 -11.67 7.53
C ASN A 69 -9.12 -10.41 8.40
N GLU A 70 -9.30 -10.53 9.73
CA GLU A 70 -9.16 -9.38 10.64
C GLU A 70 -7.74 -8.79 10.63
N ALA A 71 -6.69 -9.62 10.60
CA ALA A 71 -5.31 -9.16 10.56
C ALA A 71 -5.00 -8.41 9.25
N GLU A 72 -5.46 -8.91 8.11
CA GLU A 72 -5.31 -8.26 6.81
C GLU A 72 -6.04 -6.93 6.76
N LYS A 73 -7.24 -6.84 7.34
CA LYS A 73 -7.99 -5.59 7.44
C LYS A 73 -7.28 -4.58 8.33
N GLU A 74 -6.71 -5.00 9.45
CA GLU A 74 -5.96 -4.12 10.35
C GLU A 74 -4.73 -3.54 9.64
N VAL A 75 -3.93 -4.39 9.00
CA VAL A 75 -2.75 -3.94 8.25
C VAL A 75 -3.15 -3.09 7.05
N TRP A 76 -4.22 -3.43 6.34
CA TRP A 76 -4.76 -2.64 5.24
C TRP A 76 -5.19 -1.25 5.71
N ASN A 77 -5.96 -1.16 6.79
CA ASN A 77 -6.37 0.13 7.35
C ASN A 77 -5.16 0.95 7.77
N CYS A 78 -4.17 0.35 8.45
CA CYS A 78 -2.92 1.03 8.82
C CYS A 78 -2.18 1.57 7.59
N VAL A 79 -2.13 0.81 6.49
CA VAL A 79 -1.54 1.26 5.23
C VAL A 79 -2.32 2.46 4.65
N PHE A 80 -3.64 2.42 4.67
CA PHE A 80 -4.51 3.48 4.14
C PHE A 80 -4.60 4.72 5.03
N GLU A 81 -4.29 4.63 6.32
CA GLU A 81 -4.11 5.81 7.17
C GLU A 81 -2.95 6.68 6.66
N TYR A 82 -1.90 6.09 6.08
CA TYR A 82 -0.84 6.85 5.43
C TYR A 82 -1.32 7.62 4.19
N LYS A 83 -2.40 7.19 3.51
CA LYS A 83 -3.03 7.96 2.42
C LYS A 83 -3.56 9.29 2.95
N GLN A 84 -4.26 9.24 4.09
CA GLN A 84 -4.83 10.42 4.75
C GLN A 84 -3.72 11.34 5.27
N LEU A 85 -2.70 10.77 5.92
CA LEU A 85 -1.59 11.54 6.47
C LEU A 85 -0.65 12.12 5.39
N GLY A 86 -0.47 11.43 4.27
CA GLY A 86 0.27 11.93 3.11
C GLY A 86 -0.44 13.13 2.48
N ASN A 87 -1.77 13.12 2.41
CA ASN A 87 -2.55 14.26 1.93
C ASN A 87 -2.35 15.52 2.80
N TYR A 88 -2.21 15.35 4.12
CA TYR A 88 -1.98 16.46 5.05
C TYR A 88 -0.51 16.91 5.12
N ASN A 89 0.46 15.99 5.07
CA ASN A 89 1.87 16.32 5.30
C ASN A 89 2.73 16.49 4.03
N TRP A 90 2.29 16.00 2.87
CA TRP A 90 3.05 16.19 1.63
C TRP A 90 2.70 17.49 0.92
N ILE A 91 1.46 17.96 1.06
CA ILE A 91 1.00 19.24 0.52
C ILE A 91 1.47 20.40 1.42
N ALA A 92 1.61 20.18 2.74
CA ALA A 92 2.04 21.21 3.69
C ALA A 92 3.55 21.52 3.68
N SER A 93 4.28 21.09 2.64
CA SER A 93 5.73 21.32 2.51
C SER A 93 6.08 22.25 1.34
N GLU A 94 5.16 23.14 0.94
CA GLU A 94 5.46 24.35 0.16
C GLU A 94 5.76 25.55 1.06
#